data_AF-A0A3D1V410-F1
#
_entry.id   AF-A0A3D1V410-F1
#
_cell.length_a   1.000
_cell.length_b   1.000
_cell.length_c   1.000
_cell.angle_alpha   90.00
_cell.angle_beta   90.00
_cell.angle_gamma   90.00
#
_symmetry.space_group_name_H-M   'P 1'
#
loop_
_entity.id
_entity.type
_entity.pdbx_description
1 polymer ?
#
loop_
_entity_poly.entity_id
_entity_poly.type
_entity_poly.pdbx_seq_one_letter_code
_entity_poly.pdbx_strand_id
1 'polypeptide(L)'
;GKKRVDEIDADDIATTLKAIWTTKPGMARKVRQRIGKVLDFAKAKRWRESETPRLSVSTLVGKAGEGKNFPAMPYEDVPDFYAKLGTATETKGRLALMMVMATAARSGEVRAARWGHIDWDKREWTRPADLMKTGKAHTVTLNDEALAVLRRAATYSNSEDGSALIFANRDGNPLSDMTI
;
A
#
# COMPACT_ATOMS: atom_id res chain seq x y z
N GLY A 1 -13.96 -21.31 -8.52
CA GLY A 1 -14.23 -22.75 -8.40
C GLY A 1 -15.22 -23.16 -9.47
N LYS A 2 -15.51 -24.46 -9.61
CA LYS A 2 -16.49 -24.99 -10.58
C LYS A 2 -17.87 -25.25 -9.99
N LYS A 3 -18.00 -25.24 -8.65
CA LYS A 3 -19.26 -25.47 -7.93
C LYS A 3 -20.20 -24.28 -8.10
N ARG A 4 -21.51 -24.54 -8.23
CA ARG A 4 -22.51 -23.47 -8.32
C ARG A 4 -22.67 -22.76 -6.99
N VAL A 5 -23.08 -21.49 -7.02
CA VAL A 5 -23.10 -20.62 -5.83
C VAL A 5 -24.15 -21.03 -4.79
N ASP A 6 -25.22 -21.68 -5.22
CA ASP A 6 -26.30 -22.24 -4.41
C ASP A 6 -25.89 -23.53 -3.67
N GLU A 7 -24.89 -24.24 -4.17
CA GLU A 7 -24.41 -25.51 -3.61
C GLU A 7 -23.21 -25.33 -2.65
N ILE A 8 -22.71 -24.10 -2.49
CA ILE A 8 -21.58 -23.82 -1.59
C ILE A 8 -22.06 -23.82 -0.14
N ASP A 9 -21.48 -24.71 0.67
CA ASP A 9 -21.77 -24.86 2.09
C ASP A 9 -20.59 -24.46 3.00
N ALA A 10 -20.73 -24.72 4.29
CA ALA A 10 -19.71 -24.38 5.27
C ALA A 10 -18.43 -25.23 5.12
N ASP A 11 -18.56 -26.49 4.73
CA ASP A 11 -17.45 -27.43 4.59
C ASP A 11 -16.59 -27.11 3.37
N ASP A 12 -17.19 -26.68 2.26
CA ASP A 12 -16.46 -26.20 1.08
C ASP A 12 -15.55 -25.01 1.45
N ILE A 13 -16.12 -24.06 2.19
CA ILE A 13 -15.41 -22.85 2.61
C ILE A 13 -14.31 -23.22 3.61
N ALA A 14 -14.62 -24.04 4.61
CA ALA A 14 -13.65 -24.49 5.60
C ALA A 14 -12.48 -25.24 4.92
N THR A 15 -12.78 -26.15 4.00
CA THR A 15 -11.78 -26.92 3.24
C THR A 15 -10.87 -26.01 2.42
N THR A 16 -11.43 -25.00 1.76
CA THR A 16 -10.65 -24.00 1.02
C THR A 16 -9.72 -23.21 1.94
N LEU A 17 -10.17 -22.91 3.16
CA LEU A 17 -9.41 -22.11 4.12
C LEU A 17 -8.32 -22.92 4.83
N LYS A 18 -8.49 -24.23 5.04
CA LYS A 18 -7.56 -25.10 5.81
C LYS A 18 -6.09 -24.90 5.42
N ALA A 19 -5.78 -24.84 4.11
CA ALA A 19 -4.41 -24.70 3.61
C ALA A 19 -3.70 -23.40 4.06
N ILE A 20 -4.47 -22.34 4.33
CA ILE A 20 -3.95 -21.01 4.68
C ILE A 20 -4.32 -20.57 6.10
N TRP A 21 -5.20 -21.30 6.78
CA TRP A 21 -5.81 -20.88 8.05
C TRP A 21 -4.78 -20.66 9.15
N THR A 22 -3.83 -21.59 9.28
CA THR A 22 -2.75 -21.53 10.28
C THR A 22 -1.50 -20.84 9.74
N THR A 23 -1.14 -21.11 8.47
CA THR A 23 0.12 -20.63 7.88
C THR A 23 0.07 -19.16 7.48
N LYS A 24 -1.10 -18.65 7.07
CA LYS A 24 -1.30 -17.29 6.55
C LYS A 24 -2.61 -16.69 7.09
N PRO A 25 -2.74 -16.53 8.42
CA PRO A 25 -4.03 -16.25 9.05
C PRO A 25 -4.64 -14.90 8.64
N GLY A 26 -3.81 -13.88 8.35
CA GLY A 26 -4.29 -12.60 7.82
C GLY A 26 -4.92 -12.73 6.43
N MET A 27 -4.32 -13.55 5.56
CA MET A 27 -4.88 -13.84 4.23
C MET A 27 -6.13 -14.70 4.33
N ALA A 28 -6.12 -15.72 5.20
CA ALA A 28 -7.27 -16.59 5.42
C ALA A 28 -8.53 -15.81 5.85
N ARG A 29 -8.39 -14.87 6.79
CA ARG A 29 -9.49 -13.96 7.20
C ARG A 29 -10.01 -13.13 6.03
N LYS A 30 -9.12 -12.56 5.19
CA LYS A 30 -9.50 -11.79 4.00
C LYS A 30 -10.21 -12.65 2.95
N VAL A 31 -9.75 -13.88 2.71
CA VAL A 31 -10.40 -14.83 1.79
C VAL A 31 -11.80 -15.19 2.30
N ARG A 32 -11.93 -15.56 3.57
CA ARG A 32 -13.23 -15.83 4.22
C ARG A 32 -14.19 -14.65 4.06
N GLN A 33 -13.73 -13.43 4.32
CA GLN A 33 -14.54 -12.22 4.18
C GLN A 33 -15.00 -12.01 2.72
N ARG A 34 -14.13 -12.24 1.73
CA ARG A 34 -14.48 -12.10 0.30
C ARG A 34 -15.47 -13.17 -0.16
N ILE A 35 -15.28 -14.41 0.25
CA ILE A 35 -16.25 -15.49 0.00
C ILE A 35 -17.62 -15.09 0.54
N GLY A 36 -17.67 -14.61 1.80
CA GLY A 36 -18.93 -14.16 2.39
C GLY A 36 -19.59 -13.01 1.63
N LYS A 37 -18.83 -12.01 1.18
CA LYS A 37 -19.38 -10.91 0.36
C LYS A 37 -20.04 -11.42 -0.93
N VAL A 38 -19.44 -12.39 -1.61
CA VAL A 38 -19.99 -12.95 -2.85
C VAL A 38 -21.26 -13.77 -2.56
N LEU A 39 -21.23 -14.60 -1.52
CA LEU A 39 -22.36 -15.43 -1.12
C LEU A 39 -23.55 -14.61 -0.60
N ASP A 40 -23.29 -13.55 0.15
CA ASP A 40 -24.34 -12.62 0.60
C ASP A 40 -24.94 -11.84 -0.58
N PHE A 41 -24.12 -11.44 -1.55
CA PHE A 41 -24.61 -10.84 -2.79
C PHE A 41 -25.52 -11.81 -3.58
N ALA A 42 -25.11 -13.08 -3.71
CA ALA A 42 -25.92 -14.10 -4.38
C ALA A 42 -27.26 -14.33 -3.67
N LYS A 43 -27.27 -14.31 -2.33
CA LYS A 43 -28.51 -14.35 -1.54
C LYS A 43 -29.39 -13.12 -1.82
N ALA A 44 -28.83 -11.92 -1.84
CA ALA A 44 -29.57 -10.68 -2.16
C ALA A 44 -30.18 -10.71 -3.57
N LYS A 45 -29.49 -11.35 -4.54
CA LYS A 45 -29.99 -11.60 -5.90
C LYS A 45 -30.92 -12.81 -6.02
N ARG A 46 -31.20 -13.52 -4.93
CA ARG A 46 -32.01 -14.75 -4.88
C ARG A 46 -31.45 -15.90 -5.75
N TRP A 47 -30.13 -15.89 -5.99
CA TRP A 47 -29.44 -17.00 -6.65
C TRP A 47 -29.09 -18.14 -5.70
N ARG A 48 -29.25 -17.91 -4.40
CA ARG A 48 -29.19 -18.93 -3.35
C ARG A 48 -30.17 -18.58 -2.24
N GLU A 49 -30.62 -19.60 -1.51
CA GLU A 49 -31.61 -19.44 -0.46
C GLU A 49 -30.99 -19.12 0.90
N SER A 50 -29.79 -19.64 1.20
CA SER A 50 -29.15 -19.44 2.49
C SER A 50 -28.23 -18.23 2.51
N GLU A 51 -28.00 -17.66 3.69
CA GLU A 51 -26.95 -16.66 3.91
C GLU A 51 -25.56 -17.32 3.90
N THR A 52 -24.50 -16.53 3.94
CA THR A 52 -23.17 -17.09 4.17
C THR A 52 -23.14 -17.81 5.53
N PRO A 53 -22.74 -19.09 5.61
CA PRO A 53 -22.75 -19.87 6.86
C PRO A 53 -21.57 -19.51 7.78
N ARG A 54 -21.48 -18.24 8.19
CA ARG A 54 -20.33 -17.63 8.90
C ARG A 54 -20.02 -18.31 10.23
N LEU A 55 -21.07 -18.66 10.98
CA LEU A 55 -20.94 -19.33 12.27
C LEU A 55 -20.39 -20.75 12.08
N SER A 56 -21.02 -21.55 11.22
CA SER A 56 -20.59 -22.91 10.91
C SER A 56 -19.16 -22.95 10.40
N VAL A 57 -18.78 -22.05 9.48
CA VAL A 57 -17.39 -21.93 9.01
C VAL A 57 -16.46 -21.68 10.17
N SER A 58 -16.80 -20.74 11.08
CA SER A 58 -15.96 -20.41 12.24
C SER A 58 -15.79 -21.58 13.20
N THR A 59 -16.84 -22.38 13.41
CA THR A 59 -16.78 -23.63 14.19
C THR A 59 -15.86 -24.65 13.55
N LEU A 60 -15.95 -24.84 12.22
CA LEU A 60 -15.18 -25.85 11.48
C LEU A 60 -13.69 -25.55 11.39
N VAL A 61 -13.33 -24.27 11.23
CA VAL A 61 -11.92 -23.85 11.12
C VAL A 61 -11.28 -23.54 12.48
N GLY A 62 -12.10 -23.34 13.52
CA GLY A 62 -11.64 -22.97 14.86
C GLY A 62 -10.96 -21.60 14.91
N LYS A 63 -10.18 -21.36 15.99
CA LYS A 63 -9.47 -20.10 16.20
C LYS A 63 -8.30 -19.99 15.19
N ALA A 64 -8.34 -18.96 14.35
CA ALA A 64 -7.20 -18.63 13.48
C ALA A 64 -5.98 -18.23 14.33
N GLY A 65 -4.78 -18.56 13.83
CA GLY A 65 -3.53 -18.07 14.40
C GLY A 65 -3.48 -16.54 14.48
N GLU A 66 -2.74 -16.03 15.45
CA GLU A 66 -2.49 -14.59 15.54
C GLU A 66 -1.50 -14.16 14.45
N GLY A 67 -1.75 -12.99 13.87
CA GLY A 67 -0.81 -12.39 12.94
C GLY A 67 0.43 -11.93 13.71
N LYS A 68 1.60 -12.06 13.10
CA LYS A 68 2.80 -11.39 13.61
C LYS A 68 2.83 -9.96 13.10
N ASN A 69 3.36 -9.05 13.92
CA ASN A 69 3.69 -7.71 13.45
C ASN A 69 4.76 -7.81 12.36
N PHE A 70 4.74 -6.87 11.42
CA PHE A 70 5.82 -6.76 10.44
C PHE A 70 7.11 -6.36 11.16
N PRO A 71 8.26 -6.99 10.84
CA PRO A 71 9.54 -6.52 11.32
C PRO A 71 9.74 -5.04 10.96
N ALA A 72 10.15 -4.25 11.93
CA ALA A 72 10.49 -2.85 11.74
C ALA A 72 11.94 -2.63 12.20
N MET A 73 12.64 -1.71 11.53
CA MET A 73 13.97 -1.28 11.96
C MET A 73 13.86 -0.64 13.36
N PRO A 74 14.77 -0.97 14.30
CA PRO A 74 14.89 -0.22 15.56
C PRO A 74 15.06 1.28 15.29
N TYR A 75 14.37 2.11 16.05
CA TYR A 75 14.38 3.56 15.83
C TYR A 75 15.80 4.16 15.90
N GLU A 76 16.64 3.62 16.78
CA GLU A 76 18.04 4.01 16.96
C GLU A 76 18.92 3.76 15.73
N ASP A 77 18.56 2.80 14.86
CA ASP A 77 19.31 2.48 13.64
C ASP A 77 18.92 3.38 12.45
N VAL A 78 17.78 4.06 12.54
CA VAL A 78 17.21 4.86 11.43
C VAL A 78 18.15 6.01 11.01
N PRO A 79 18.75 6.80 11.91
CA PRO A 79 19.66 7.88 11.53
C PRO A 79 20.88 7.38 10.75
N ASP A 80 21.51 6.29 11.22
CA ASP A 80 22.67 5.69 10.58
C ASP A 80 22.32 5.13 9.19
N PHE A 81 21.17 4.47 9.08
CA PHE A 81 20.68 3.99 7.79
C PHE A 81 20.42 5.14 6.82
N TYR A 82 19.77 6.22 7.28
CA TYR A 82 19.50 7.40 6.47
C TYR A 82 20.80 8.07 6.00
N ALA A 83 21.78 8.23 6.88
CA ALA A 83 23.10 8.78 6.54
C ALA A 83 23.85 7.92 5.50
N LYS A 84 23.76 6.59 5.60
CA LYS A 84 24.30 5.66 4.59
C LYS A 84 23.62 5.82 3.24
N LEU A 85 22.30 6.06 3.21
CA LEU A 85 21.61 6.40 1.97
C LEU A 85 22.13 7.74 1.40
N GLY A 86 22.33 8.74 2.24
CA GLY A 86 22.81 10.06 1.81
C GLY A 86 24.19 10.05 1.12
N THR A 87 25.09 9.15 1.54
CA THR A 87 26.48 9.05 1.05
C THR A 87 26.70 8.02 -0.05
N ALA A 88 25.78 7.06 -0.22
CA ALA A 88 25.85 6.08 -1.30
C ALA A 88 25.61 6.73 -2.67
N THR A 89 25.93 6.00 -3.75
CA THR A 89 25.63 6.43 -5.11
C THR A 89 24.15 6.80 -5.25
N GLU A 90 23.95 8.04 -5.67
CA GLU A 90 22.64 8.66 -5.79
C GLU A 90 21.84 8.02 -6.92
N THR A 91 20.58 7.69 -6.64
CA THR A 91 19.62 7.20 -7.62
C THR A 91 18.26 7.80 -7.30
N LYS A 92 17.40 7.93 -8.32
CA LYS A 92 16.01 8.39 -8.13
C LYS A 92 15.23 7.52 -7.13
N GLY A 93 15.50 6.21 -7.09
CA GLY A 93 14.91 5.30 -6.10
C GLY A 93 15.37 5.60 -4.67
N ARG A 94 16.68 5.83 -4.48
CA ARG A 94 17.23 6.19 -3.17
C ARG A 94 16.70 7.53 -2.67
N LEU A 95 16.63 8.54 -3.55
CA LEU A 95 16.03 9.84 -3.21
C LEU A 95 14.54 9.70 -2.88
N ALA A 96 13.79 8.89 -3.61
CA ALA A 96 12.39 8.61 -3.30
C ALA A 96 12.23 7.90 -1.93
N LEU A 97 13.10 6.93 -1.60
CA LEU A 97 13.10 6.30 -0.28
C LEU A 97 13.42 7.29 0.84
N MET A 98 14.42 8.16 0.62
CA MET A 98 14.75 9.23 1.57
C MET A 98 13.57 10.19 1.77
N MET A 99 12.84 10.53 0.71
CA MET A 99 11.62 11.33 0.77
C MET A 99 10.50 10.63 1.58
N VAL A 100 10.33 9.32 1.41
CA VAL A 100 9.41 8.52 2.25
C VAL A 100 9.80 8.62 3.72
N MET A 101 11.08 8.47 4.05
CA MET A 101 11.56 8.55 5.44
C MET A 101 11.39 9.96 6.02
N ALA A 102 11.68 11.01 5.26
CA ALA A 102 11.58 12.40 5.71
C ALA A 102 10.15 12.90 5.92
N THR A 103 9.16 12.31 5.25
CA THR A 103 7.76 12.77 5.27
C THR A 103 6.76 11.75 5.82
N ALA A 104 7.19 10.50 6.01
CA ALA A 104 6.33 9.36 6.33
C ALA A 104 5.16 9.14 5.34
N ALA A 105 5.27 9.68 4.11
CA ALA A 105 4.29 9.49 3.05
C ALA A 105 4.33 8.05 2.51
N ARG A 106 3.21 7.59 1.93
CA ARG A 106 3.16 6.24 1.34
C ARG A 106 4.03 6.17 0.08
N SER A 107 4.60 4.99 -0.20
CA SER A 107 5.43 4.77 -1.40
C SER A 107 4.73 5.26 -2.68
N GLY A 108 3.45 4.93 -2.86
CA GLY A 108 2.66 5.34 -4.02
C GLY A 108 2.48 6.86 -4.13
N GLU A 109 2.35 7.57 -3.00
CA GLU A 109 2.22 9.03 -2.98
C GLU A 109 3.52 9.69 -3.45
N VAL A 110 4.68 9.21 -2.96
CA VAL A 110 6.00 9.73 -3.35
C VAL A 110 6.30 9.41 -4.81
N ARG A 111 6.04 8.18 -5.27
CA ARG A 111 6.29 7.78 -6.67
C ARG A 111 5.42 8.53 -7.68
N ALA A 112 4.26 9.02 -7.26
CA ALA A 112 3.36 9.83 -8.08
C ALA A 112 3.49 11.33 -7.84
N ALA A 113 4.44 11.77 -7.01
CA ALA A 113 4.67 13.19 -6.75
C ALA A 113 5.17 13.90 -8.01
N ARG A 114 4.62 15.08 -8.27
CA ARG A 114 4.96 15.94 -9.42
C ARG A 114 5.51 17.27 -8.92
N TRP A 115 6.33 17.94 -9.73
CA TRP A 115 6.95 19.20 -9.32
C TRP A 115 5.93 20.28 -8.97
N GLY A 116 4.81 20.34 -9.68
CA GLY A 116 3.69 21.25 -9.42
C GLY A 116 2.91 20.95 -8.14
N HIS A 117 3.19 19.84 -7.45
CA HIS A 117 2.64 19.57 -6.12
C HIS A 117 3.41 20.27 -4.99
N ILE A 118 4.60 20.81 -5.29
CA ILE A 118 5.50 21.40 -4.30
C ILE A 118 5.41 22.92 -4.34
N ASP A 119 5.01 23.51 -3.22
CA ASP A 119 5.14 24.94 -2.95
C ASP A 119 6.42 25.16 -2.15
N TRP A 120 7.47 25.68 -2.81
CA TRP A 120 8.78 25.86 -2.19
C TRP A 120 8.80 26.98 -1.16
N ASP A 121 8.01 28.02 -1.37
CA ASP A 121 7.95 29.20 -0.49
C ASP A 121 7.23 28.86 0.81
N LYS A 122 6.09 28.15 0.71
CA LYS A 122 5.35 27.66 1.87
C LYS A 122 5.96 26.40 2.46
N ARG A 123 6.89 25.75 1.76
CA ARG A 123 7.47 24.46 2.11
C ARG A 123 6.38 23.40 2.27
N GLU A 124 5.48 23.33 1.31
CA GLU A 124 4.33 22.44 1.35
C GLU A 124 4.34 21.47 0.17
N TRP A 125 3.92 20.24 0.43
CA TRP A 125 3.61 19.27 -0.60
C TRP A 125 2.12 18.97 -0.58
N THR A 126 1.41 19.49 -1.57
CA THR A 126 -0.02 19.27 -1.76
C THR A 126 -0.25 17.96 -2.50
N ARG A 127 -0.82 16.96 -1.82
CA ARG A 127 -1.15 15.66 -2.44
C ARG A 127 -2.60 15.70 -2.91
N PRO A 128 -2.85 15.69 -4.23
CA PRO A 128 -4.18 15.81 -4.77
C PRO A 128 -5.05 14.59 -4.44
N ALA A 129 -6.38 14.77 -4.52
CA ALA A 129 -7.36 13.81 -4.07
C ALA A 129 -7.30 12.45 -4.81
N ASP A 130 -6.92 12.48 -6.09
CA ASP A 130 -6.74 11.30 -6.96
C ASP A 130 -5.60 10.38 -6.51
N LEU A 131 -4.57 10.92 -5.85
CA LEU A 131 -3.47 10.15 -5.26
C LEU A 131 -3.80 9.62 -3.86
N MET A 132 -4.85 10.13 -3.23
CA MET A 132 -5.19 9.81 -1.84
C MET A 132 -6.24 8.70 -1.76
N LYS A 133 -5.98 7.71 -0.90
CA LYS A 133 -6.89 6.56 -0.68
C LYS A 133 -8.31 6.96 -0.25
N THR A 134 -8.46 8.11 0.40
CA THR A 134 -9.74 8.62 0.91
C THR A 134 -10.44 9.57 -0.08
N GLY A 135 -9.85 9.86 -1.24
CA GLY A 135 -10.40 10.81 -2.21
C GLY A 135 -10.42 12.26 -1.73
N LYS A 136 -9.64 12.60 -0.68
CA LYS A 136 -9.52 13.96 -0.15
C LYS A 136 -8.07 14.42 -0.28
N ALA A 137 -7.86 15.59 -0.87
CA ALA A 137 -6.54 16.19 -0.95
C ALA A 137 -5.95 16.43 0.44
N HIS A 138 -4.63 16.33 0.55
CA HIS A 138 -3.93 16.48 1.80
C HIS A 138 -2.57 17.13 1.60
N THR A 139 -2.32 18.22 2.32
CA THR A 139 -1.04 18.94 2.29
C THR A 139 -0.18 18.52 3.47
N VAL A 140 1.09 18.25 3.21
CA VAL A 140 2.11 18.00 4.26
C VAL A 140 3.16 19.09 4.23
N THR A 141 3.63 19.52 5.40
CA THR A 141 4.76 20.45 5.54
C THR A 141 6.09 19.72 5.31
N LEU A 142 6.98 20.34 4.57
CA LEU A 142 8.30 19.81 4.20
C LEU A 142 9.37 20.34 5.16
N ASN A 143 9.98 19.42 5.92
CA ASN A 143 11.15 19.72 6.73
C ASN A 143 12.38 20.00 5.84
N ASP A 144 13.48 20.45 6.46
CA ASP A 144 14.68 20.84 5.72
C ASP A 144 15.26 19.66 4.92
N GLU A 145 15.18 18.46 5.50
CA GLU A 145 15.66 17.23 4.86
C GLU A 145 14.85 16.87 3.61
N ALA A 146 13.52 16.94 3.66
CA ALA A 146 12.67 16.70 2.50
C ALA A 146 12.95 17.71 1.38
N LEU A 147 13.14 18.99 1.72
CA LEU A 147 13.53 20.01 0.74
C LEU A 147 14.91 19.73 0.14
N ALA A 148 15.88 19.28 0.94
CA ALA A 148 17.21 18.91 0.46
C ALA A 148 17.14 17.73 -0.53
N VAL A 149 16.36 16.69 -0.22
CA VAL A 149 16.10 15.56 -1.12
C VAL A 149 15.45 16.02 -2.43
N LEU A 150 14.46 16.92 -2.37
CA LEU A 150 13.80 17.48 -3.55
C LEU A 150 14.78 18.29 -4.41
N ARG A 151 15.66 19.11 -3.82
CA ARG A 151 16.69 19.85 -4.57
C ARG A 151 17.67 18.90 -5.26
N ARG A 152 18.08 17.81 -4.60
CA ARG A 152 18.90 16.75 -5.20
C ARG A 152 18.16 16.05 -6.33
N ALA A 153 16.87 15.76 -6.18
CA ALA A 153 16.08 15.14 -7.24
C ALA A 153 15.93 16.04 -8.48
N ALA A 154 15.86 17.37 -8.28
CA ALA A 154 15.73 18.34 -9.37
C ALA A 154 16.95 18.33 -10.32
N THR A 155 18.14 17.98 -9.85
CA THR A 155 19.35 17.87 -10.71
C THR A 155 19.27 16.73 -11.73
N TYR A 156 18.38 15.76 -11.52
CA TYR A 156 18.09 14.65 -12.44
C TYR A 156 16.79 14.84 -13.22
N SER A 157 16.12 15.99 -13.07
CA SER A 157 14.96 16.35 -13.85
C SER A 157 15.41 16.96 -15.18
N ASN A 158 14.86 16.47 -16.29
CA ASN A 158 15.07 17.08 -17.61
C ASN A 158 13.87 17.94 -18.03
N SER A 159 13.01 18.33 -17.08
CA SER A 159 11.76 19.02 -17.37
C SER A 159 11.49 20.10 -16.32
N GLU A 160 11.07 21.26 -16.81
CA GLU A 160 10.54 22.38 -16.03
C GLU A 160 8.99 22.31 -15.91
N ASP A 161 8.37 21.28 -16.50
CA ASP A 161 6.93 21.09 -16.43
C ASP A 161 6.51 20.68 -15.01
N GLY A 162 5.61 21.46 -14.40
CA GLY A 162 5.01 21.12 -13.11
C GLY A 162 4.26 19.78 -13.13
N SER A 163 3.83 19.31 -14.30
CA SER A 163 3.23 17.99 -14.45
C SER A 163 4.27 16.85 -14.40
N ALA A 164 5.56 17.11 -14.56
CA ALA A 164 6.57 16.05 -14.56
C ALA A 164 6.72 15.40 -13.18
N LEU A 165 6.95 14.09 -13.17
CA LEU A 165 7.19 13.32 -11.95
C LEU A 165 8.54 13.70 -11.35
N ILE A 166 8.57 13.88 -10.03
CA ILE A 166 9.79 14.15 -9.27
C ILE A 166 10.74 12.94 -9.36
N PHE A 167 10.18 11.73 -9.19
CA PHE A 167 10.93 10.48 -9.22
C PHE A 167 10.45 9.60 -10.39
N ALA A 168 10.83 9.98 -11.61
CA ALA A 168 10.54 9.20 -12.80
C ALA A 168 11.59 8.09 -13.07
N ASN A 169 11.18 6.98 -13.68
CA ASN A 169 12.11 6.01 -14.26
C ASN A 169 12.76 6.57 -15.55
N ARG A 170 13.55 5.76 -16.26
CA ARG A 170 14.22 6.18 -17.50
C ARG A 170 13.25 6.55 -18.63
N ASP A 171 12.04 5.98 -18.61
CA ASP A 171 11.00 6.20 -19.63
C ASP A 171 10.04 7.34 -19.26
N GLY A 172 10.29 8.07 -18.17
CA GLY A 172 9.41 9.14 -17.69
C GLY A 172 8.19 8.67 -16.88
N ASN A 173 8.07 7.37 -16.62
CA ASN A 173 6.96 6.76 -15.86
C ASN A 173 7.27 6.72 -14.34
N PRO A 174 6.26 6.52 -13.48
CA PRO A 174 6.50 6.32 -12.05
C PRO A 174 7.44 5.15 -11.79
N LEU A 175 8.27 5.26 -10.75
CA LEU A 175 9.06 4.12 -10.27
C LEU A 175 8.14 2.94 -9.90
N SER A 176 8.68 1.72 -9.99
CA SER A 176 7.99 0.53 -9.49
C SER A 176 7.87 0.59 -7.97
N ASP A 177 6.83 -0.03 -7.42
CA ASP A 177 6.70 -0.21 -5.97
C ASP A 177 7.82 -1.07 -5.39
N MET A 178 8.47 -1.91 -6.22
CA MET A 178 9.61 -2.73 -5.79
C MET A 178 10.94 -1.96 -5.77
N THR A 179 10.96 -0.69 -6.22
CA THR A 179 12.18 0.13 -6.26
C THR A 179 12.47 0.81 -4.92
N ILE A 180 11.44 1.09 -4.11
CA ILE A 180 11.52 1.79 -2.81
C ILE A 180 10.70 1.06 -1.76
#